data_AF-A0A822A786-F1
#
_entry.id   AF-A0A822A786-F1
#
_cell.length_a   1.000
_cell.length_b   1.000
_cell.length_c   1.000
_cell.angle_alpha   90.00
_cell.angle_beta   90.00
_cell.angle_gamma   90.00
#
_symmetry.space_group_name_H-M   'P 1'
#
loop_
_entity.id
_entity.type
_entity.pdbx_description
1 polymer ?
#
loop_
_entity_poly.entity_id
_entity_poly.type
_entity_poly.pdbx_seq_one_letter_code
_entity_poly.pdbx_strand_id
1 'polypeptide(L)'
;MMKLHLSLISFVLCCYAAECAQPYFPPQIVFSPDGGKTIIAVDEINQRAYQSVPYGSTERETSYVMKNFPYAIPDSPQSTSYVQLLVDSAPLGCMYGTYWKYGGNVFNSFPSHWWFNRTSFQVDNYIKFKYAMIHSTDSSQHEDYWYANTTCSVDSGGIYPCEEIYFQKNTQIPLRFPQVVLRGWNVVQAITNYKIMSMGKPDDKFFNSIPQNWSLTCRDVMLGLLYYSQTTKIILNQSADVQVWLITPPHRINGNDTVRIQWKPTQCNDCFKWTPKELYFNSDNFEERQILTITRVKDGPKTTLIPVFNGGGFDLVTPDIYPIFIE
;
A
#
# COMPACT_ATOMS: atom_id res chain seq x y z
N MET A 1 49.55 26.51 26.29
CA MET A 1 49.11 26.10 24.94
C MET A 1 49.00 24.58 24.77
N MET A 2 49.94 23.76 25.26
CA MET A 2 49.92 22.29 25.06
C MET A 2 48.71 21.55 25.65
N LYS A 3 48.17 22.00 26.80
CA LYS A 3 46.97 21.41 27.42
C LYS A 3 45.69 21.62 26.59
N LEU A 4 45.55 22.76 25.91
CA LEU A 4 44.36 23.07 25.09
C LEU A 4 44.33 22.19 23.83
N HIS A 5 45.49 21.92 23.22
CA HIS A 5 45.61 21.04 22.07
C HIS A 5 45.36 19.57 22.41
N LEU A 6 45.84 19.08 23.56
CA LEU A 6 45.52 17.72 24.01
C LEU A 6 44.02 17.55 24.28
N SER A 7 43.38 18.54 24.89
CA SER A 7 41.92 18.52 25.12
C SER A 7 41.13 18.57 23.81
N LEU A 8 41.56 19.36 22.82
CA LEU A 8 40.93 19.39 21.50
C LEU A 8 41.10 18.06 20.75
N ILE A 9 42.28 17.46 20.81
CA ILE A 9 42.58 16.17 20.17
C ILE A 9 41.74 15.05 20.84
N SER A 10 41.65 15.01 22.17
CA SER A 10 40.76 14.07 22.88
C SER A 10 39.29 14.31 22.56
N PHE A 11 38.84 15.57 22.42
CA PHE A 11 37.46 15.87 22.07
C PHE A 11 37.13 15.43 20.64
N VAL A 12 38.03 15.68 19.68
CA VAL A 12 37.89 15.22 18.29
C VAL A 12 37.94 13.69 18.21
N LEU A 13 38.80 13.02 18.98
CA LEU A 13 38.86 11.55 19.07
C LEU A 13 37.60 10.95 19.72
N CYS A 14 37.04 11.58 20.77
CA CYS A 14 35.77 11.15 21.36
C CYS A 14 34.58 11.37 20.40
N CYS A 15 34.59 12.46 19.62
CA CYS A 15 33.58 12.70 18.57
C CYS A 15 33.71 11.75 17.38
N TYR A 16 34.92 11.25 17.08
CA TYR A 16 35.15 10.23 16.06
C TYR A 16 34.79 8.81 16.52
N ALA A 17 34.75 8.55 17.83
CA ALA A 17 34.55 7.20 18.38
C ALA A 17 33.07 6.76 18.49
N ALA A 18 32.11 7.68 18.31
CA ALA A 18 30.71 7.32 18.16
C ALA A 18 30.39 7.16 16.66
N GLU A 19 30.86 6.06 16.06
CA GLU A 19 30.50 5.71 14.68
C GLU A 19 28.98 5.55 14.59
N CYS A 20 28.31 6.58 14.06
CA CYS A 20 26.90 6.51 13.74
C CYS A 20 26.75 5.67 12.47
N ALA A 21 26.10 4.51 12.59
CA ALA A 21 25.81 3.63 11.47
C ALA A 21 24.36 3.15 11.57
N GLN A 22 23.75 2.86 10.41
CA GLN A 22 22.38 2.34 10.39
C GLN A 22 22.41 0.82 10.62
N PRO A 23 21.75 0.29 11.65
CA PRO A 23 21.67 -1.15 11.85
C PRO A 23 20.87 -1.77 10.71
N TYR A 24 21.37 -2.91 10.21
CA TYR A 24 20.79 -3.58 9.05
C TYR A 24 19.92 -4.75 9.50
N PHE A 25 18.67 -4.78 9.03
CA PHE A 25 17.79 -5.93 9.20
C PHE A 25 18.12 -6.95 8.11
N PRO A 26 18.07 -8.27 8.37
CA PRO A 26 18.51 -9.25 7.37
C PRO A 26 17.70 -9.17 6.07
N PRO A 27 18.35 -9.30 4.89
CA PRO A 27 17.72 -9.12 3.58
C PRO A 27 16.83 -10.30 3.17
N GLN A 28 17.06 -11.45 3.79
CA GLN A 28 16.33 -12.69 3.57
C GLN A 28 15.97 -13.30 4.92
N ILE A 29 14.70 -13.16 5.32
CA ILE A 29 14.26 -13.50 6.68
C ILE A 29 12.77 -13.84 6.72
N VAL A 30 12.40 -14.72 7.66
CA VAL A 30 11.02 -14.99 8.04
C VAL A 30 10.88 -14.74 9.54
N PHE A 31 9.95 -13.87 9.92
CA PHE A 31 9.77 -13.46 11.32
C PHE A 31 8.32 -13.11 11.65
N SER A 32 8.04 -12.99 12.95
CA SER A 32 6.76 -12.53 13.48
C SER A 32 6.97 -11.41 14.51
N PRO A 33 6.53 -10.16 14.24
CA PRO A 33 6.68 -9.03 15.16
C PRO A 33 5.64 -9.01 16.31
N ASP A 34 4.61 -9.87 16.24
CA ASP A 34 3.45 -9.83 17.14
C ASP A 34 3.13 -11.21 17.75
N GLY A 35 4.17 -11.97 18.12
CA GLY A 35 4.01 -13.21 18.88
C GLY A 35 3.23 -14.31 18.14
N GLY A 36 3.37 -14.39 16.82
CA GLY A 36 2.71 -15.39 15.97
C GLY A 36 1.43 -14.90 15.29
N LYS A 37 0.96 -13.68 15.59
CA LYS A 37 -0.16 -13.06 14.87
C LYS A 37 0.25 -12.76 13.43
N THR A 38 1.15 -11.82 13.24
CA THR A 38 1.64 -11.46 11.90
C THR A 38 2.84 -12.33 11.54
N ILE A 39 2.84 -12.97 10.38
CA ILE A 39 4.01 -13.65 9.80
C ILE A 39 4.48 -12.84 8.60
N ILE A 40 5.77 -12.53 8.53
CA ILE A 40 6.39 -11.77 7.44
C ILE A 40 7.56 -12.57 6.88
N ALA A 41 7.60 -12.74 5.56
CA ALA A 41 8.77 -13.24 4.85
C ALA A 41 9.26 -12.17 3.88
N VAL A 42 10.53 -11.80 3.99
CA VAL A 42 11.18 -10.79 3.14
C VAL A 42 12.32 -11.46 2.39
N ASP A 43 12.37 -11.20 1.08
CA ASP A 43 13.46 -11.61 0.21
C ASP A 43 13.82 -10.41 -0.67
N GLU A 44 14.63 -9.52 -0.11
CA GLU A 44 15.13 -8.30 -0.76
C GLU A 44 15.91 -8.63 -2.04
N ILE A 45 16.66 -9.74 -2.04
CA ILE A 45 17.45 -10.17 -3.20
C ILE A 45 16.54 -10.45 -4.41
N ASN A 46 15.46 -11.20 -4.20
CA ASN A 46 14.50 -11.51 -5.27
C ASN A 46 13.35 -10.49 -5.35
N GLN A 47 13.43 -9.39 -4.61
CA GLN A 47 12.45 -8.30 -4.60
C GLN A 47 11.00 -8.77 -4.40
N ARG A 48 10.82 -9.63 -3.39
CA ARG A 48 9.52 -10.19 -3.01
C ARG A 48 9.31 -10.20 -1.50
N ALA A 49 8.08 -9.95 -1.06
CA ALA A 49 7.69 -10.07 0.33
C ALA A 49 6.27 -10.64 0.48
N TYR A 50 6.05 -11.28 1.62
CA TYR A 50 4.82 -11.94 2.03
C TYR A 50 4.45 -11.50 3.43
N GLN A 51 3.17 -11.34 3.67
CA GLN A 51 2.62 -11.11 5.00
C GLN A 51 1.33 -11.91 5.17
N SER A 52 1.15 -12.50 6.35
CA SER A 52 -0.11 -13.12 6.76
C SER A 52 -0.54 -12.61 8.12
N VAL A 53 -1.78 -12.13 8.19
CA VAL A 53 -2.39 -11.56 9.39
C VAL A 53 -3.68 -12.32 9.69
N PRO A 54 -3.89 -12.81 10.93
CA PRO A 54 -5.15 -13.42 11.32
C PRO A 54 -6.26 -12.38 11.29
N TYR A 55 -7.38 -12.76 10.68
CA TYR A 55 -8.63 -12.01 10.71
C TYR A 55 -9.74 -13.00 11.06
N GLY A 56 -10.54 -12.72 12.09
CA GLY A 56 -11.49 -13.72 12.62
C GLY A 56 -10.82 -14.88 13.37
N SER A 57 -11.57 -15.96 13.60
CA SER A 57 -11.14 -17.10 14.43
C SER A 57 -10.25 -18.10 13.68
N THR A 58 -10.44 -18.25 12.37
CA THR A 58 -9.70 -19.21 11.54
C THR A 58 -9.20 -18.63 10.22
N GLU A 59 -9.59 -17.40 9.87
CA GLU A 59 -9.25 -16.80 8.58
C GLU A 59 -7.97 -15.98 8.68
N ARG A 60 -7.32 -15.82 7.53
CA ARG A 60 -6.07 -15.08 7.41
C ARG A 60 -6.11 -14.23 6.18
N GLU A 61 -5.94 -12.93 6.37
CA GLU A 61 -5.64 -12.03 5.28
C GLU A 61 -4.18 -12.25 4.87
N THR A 62 -3.94 -12.38 3.56
CA THR A 62 -2.61 -12.63 3.04
C THR A 62 -2.23 -11.61 1.98
N SER A 63 -1.08 -10.98 2.17
CA SER A 63 -0.53 -9.98 1.25
C SER A 63 0.76 -10.48 0.61
N TYR A 64 0.95 -10.17 -0.66
CA TYR A 64 2.17 -10.41 -1.43
C TYR A 64 2.60 -9.11 -2.09
N VAL A 65 3.90 -8.87 -2.23
CA VAL A 65 4.42 -7.82 -3.13
C VAL A 65 5.64 -8.32 -3.87
N MET A 66 5.67 -8.17 -5.20
CA MET A 66 6.74 -8.68 -6.06
C MET A 66 6.88 -7.84 -7.34
N LYS A 67 8.12 -7.64 -7.83
CA LYS A 67 8.39 -6.90 -9.09
C LYS A 67 7.93 -7.62 -10.37
N ASN A 68 8.08 -8.94 -10.39
CA ASN A 68 7.68 -9.81 -11.49
C ASN A 68 6.63 -10.77 -10.94
N PHE A 69 5.38 -10.33 -10.90
CA PHE A 69 4.34 -11.08 -10.23
C PHE A 69 3.93 -12.31 -11.07
N PRO A 70 3.93 -13.52 -10.49
CA PRO A 70 3.65 -14.74 -11.26
C PRO A 70 2.21 -14.73 -11.77
N TYR A 71 1.98 -15.38 -12.92
CA TYR A 71 0.65 -15.50 -13.56
C TYR A 71 0.02 -14.15 -13.98
N ALA A 72 0.81 -13.08 -14.05
CA ALA A 72 0.40 -11.84 -14.70
C ALA A 72 0.10 -12.08 -16.19
N ILE A 73 -0.85 -11.33 -16.73
CA ILE A 73 -1.17 -11.36 -18.16
C ILE A 73 0.08 -10.87 -18.93
N PRO A 74 0.55 -11.58 -19.97
CA PRO A 74 1.66 -11.12 -20.79
C PRO A 74 1.42 -9.70 -21.34
N ASP A 75 2.49 -8.91 -21.42
CA ASP A 75 2.49 -7.51 -21.89
C ASP A 75 1.61 -6.54 -21.08
N SER A 76 1.09 -6.96 -19.92
CA SER A 76 0.37 -6.07 -19.01
C SER A 76 1.32 -5.35 -18.05
N PRO A 77 0.91 -4.22 -17.43
CA PRO A 77 1.73 -3.55 -16.42
C PRO A 77 2.15 -4.47 -15.27
N GLN A 78 1.27 -5.39 -14.87
CA GLN A 78 1.49 -6.37 -13.81
C GLN A 78 2.65 -7.34 -14.12
N SER A 79 2.97 -7.54 -15.39
CA SER A 79 4.04 -8.45 -15.81
C SER A 79 5.45 -7.85 -15.69
N THR A 80 5.56 -6.53 -15.58
CA THR A 80 6.85 -5.80 -15.59
C THR A 80 7.06 -4.89 -14.38
N SER A 81 6.00 -4.62 -13.63
CA SER A 81 5.97 -3.66 -12.51
C SER A 81 5.63 -4.35 -11.21
N TYR A 82 5.95 -3.72 -10.07
CA TYR A 82 5.55 -4.25 -8.78
C TYR A 82 4.03 -4.36 -8.68
N VAL A 83 3.58 -5.52 -8.23
CA VAL A 83 2.19 -5.75 -7.85
C VAL A 83 2.17 -6.06 -6.36
N GLN A 84 1.25 -5.42 -5.66
CA GLN A 84 0.88 -5.81 -4.30
C GLN A 84 -0.51 -6.42 -4.34
N LEU A 85 -0.59 -7.72 -4.06
CA LEU A 85 -1.80 -8.52 -4.07
C LEU A 85 -2.25 -8.77 -2.63
N LEU A 86 -3.54 -8.61 -2.40
CA LEU A 86 -4.22 -8.91 -1.15
C LEU A 86 -5.30 -9.96 -1.42
N VAL A 87 -5.17 -11.13 -0.79
CA VAL A 87 -6.13 -12.23 -0.89
C VAL A 87 -6.79 -12.48 0.46
N ASP A 88 -7.99 -13.05 0.42
CA ASP A 88 -8.77 -13.45 1.61
C ASP A 88 -9.03 -12.28 2.59
N SER A 89 -9.19 -11.06 2.06
CA SER A 89 -9.49 -9.84 2.84
C SER A 89 -11.00 -9.61 2.90
N ALA A 90 -11.66 -10.03 3.97
CA ALA A 90 -13.07 -9.71 4.16
C ALA A 90 -13.23 -8.23 4.61
N PRO A 91 -14.20 -7.47 4.08
CA PRO A 91 -15.27 -7.85 3.14
C PRO A 91 -14.90 -7.65 1.65
N LEU A 92 -13.72 -7.11 1.36
CA LEU A 92 -13.34 -6.60 0.03
C LEU A 92 -12.91 -7.71 -0.94
N GLY A 93 -12.78 -8.94 -0.47
CA GLY A 93 -12.38 -10.11 -1.24
C GLY A 93 -10.91 -10.07 -1.63
N CYS A 94 -10.64 -10.32 -2.90
CA CYS A 94 -9.30 -10.23 -3.46
C CYS A 94 -9.11 -8.92 -4.22
N MET A 95 -8.00 -8.24 -3.98
CA MET A 95 -7.68 -6.97 -4.65
C MET A 95 -6.18 -6.82 -4.87
N TYR A 96 -5.78 -6.02 -5.85
CA TYR A 96 -4.38 -5.71 -6.08
C TYR A 96 -4.18 -4.28 -6.57
N GLY A 97 -2.96 -3.77 -6.34
CA GLY A 97 -2.47 -2.54 -6.96
C GLY A 97 -1.18 -2.81 -7.72
N THR A 98 -0.97 -2.06 -8.81
CA THR A 98 0.25 -2.13 -9.64
C THR A 98 0.96 -0.80 -9.59
N TYR A 99 2.26 -0.79 -9.30
CA TYR A 99 3.07 0.44 -9.21
C TYR A 99 3.72 0.76 -10.56
N TRP A 100 3.09 1.62 -11.35
CA TRP A 100 3.52 1.98 -12.71
C TRP A 100 3.07 3.40 -13.08
N LYS A 101 3.41 3.91 -14.28
CA LYS A 101 3.20 5.32 -14.66
C LYS A 101 1.79 5.87 -14.33
N TYR A 102 0.75 5.08 -14.52
CA TYR A 102 -0.64 5.51 -14.29
C TYR A 102 -1.26 4.94 -13.01
N GLY A 103 -0.65 3.92 -12.41
CA GLY A 103 -1.25 3.19 -11.29
C GLY A 103 -0.36 3.15 -10.05
N GLY A 104 -0.97 2.80 -8.93
CA GLY A 104 -0.29 2.59 -7.68
C GLY A 104 -1.06 1.61 -6.82
N ASN A 105 -1.04 1.90 -5.52
CA ASN A 105 -1.90 1.21 -4.59
C ASN A 105 -2.58 2.22 -3.66
N VAL A 106 -3.83 1.95 -3.30
CA VAL A 106 -4.58 2.71 -2.29
C VAL A 106 -4.49 2.08 -0.91
N PHE A 107 -3.94 0.87 -0.83
CA PHE A 107 -3.63 0.17 0.42
C PHE A 107 -2.14 -0.18 0.47
N ASN A 108 -1.59 -0.32 1.67
CA ASN A 108 -0.22 -0.78 1.86
C ASN A 108 -0.15 -1.72 3.06
N SER A 109 0.22 -2.97 2.80
CA SER A 109 0.40 -4.01 3.82
C SER A 109 1.84 -4.01 4.36
N PHE A 110 2.78 -3.53 3.54
CA PHE A 110 4.21 -3.60 3.80
C PHE A 110 4.75 -2.27 4.37
N PRO A 111 6.02 -2.19 4.83
CA PRO A 111 6.57 -0.95 5.36
C PRO A 111 6.39 0.23 4.41
N SER A 112 5.91 1.36 4.94
CA SER A 112 5.56 2.54 4.13
C SER A 112 6.75 3.14 3.41
N HIS A 113 7.97 2.96 3.91
CA HIS A 113 9.18 3.46 3.24
C HIS A 113 9.62 2.65 2.02
N TRP A 114 9.05 1.46 1.79
CA TRP A 114 9.21 0.72 0.53
C TRP A 114 8.44 1.37 -0.62
N TRP A 115 7.48 2.24 -0.28
CA TRP A 115 6.72 3.04 -1.21
C TRP A 115 7.41 4.39 -1.46
N PHE A 116 8.20 4.50 -2.54
CA PHE A 116 8.96 5.73 -2.82
C PHE A 116 8.09 6.89 -3.32
N ASN A 117 7.09 6.58 -4.13
CA ASN A 117 6.08 7.51 -4.64
C ASN A 117 4.86 6.72 -5.11
N ARG A 118 3.74 7.38 -5.39
CA ARG A 118 2.47 6.73 -5.80
C ARG A 118 2.61 5.61 -6.84
N THR A 119 3.60 5.70 -7.72
CA THR A 119 3.84 4.82 -8.87
C THR A 119 5.07 3.92 -8.76
N SER A 120 5.76 3.88 -7.62
CA SER A 120 7.06 3.20 -7.46
C SER A 120 7.18 2.49 -6.11
N PHE A 121 7.73 1.27 -6.13
CA PHE A 121 7.89 0.42 -4.97
C PHE A 121 9.22 -0.34 -5.04
N GLN A 122 9.83 -0.63 -3.90
CA GLN A 122 10.98 -1.53 -3.79
C GLN A 122 10.99 -2.21 -2.43
N VAL A 123 11.22 -3.52 -2.43
CA VAL A 123 11.46 -4.27 -1.20
C VAL A 123 12.91 -3.98 -0.78
N ASP A 124 13.06 -3.48 0.44
CA ASP A 124 14.35 -3.10 1.04
C ASP A 124 14.34 -3.57 2.51
N ASN A 125 15.30 -3.12 3.31
CA ASN A 125 15.36 -3.32 4.74
C ASN A 125 13.99 -3.05 5.40
N TYR A 126 13.52 -3.99 6.22
CA TYR A 126 12.20 -3.95 6.84
C TYR A 126 12.00 -2.77 7.79
N ILE A 127 13.08 -2.27 8.40
CA ILE A 127 13.04 -1.10 9.29
C ILE A 127 13.85 0.02 8.65
N LYS A 128 13.26 1.23 8.63
CA LYS A 128 13.96 2.46 8.28
C LYS A 128 13.96 3.39 9.49
N PHE A 129 15.12 3.50 10.14
CA PHE A 129 15.28 4.40 11.27
C PHE A 129 15.24 5.85 10.81
N LYS A 130 14.58 6.69 11.61
CA LYS A 130 14.48 8.13 11.35
C LYS A 130 15.72 8.87 11.81
N TYR A 131 16.36 8.41 12.89
CA TYR A 131 17.52 9.06 13.49
C TYR A 131 18.82 8.30 13.16
N ALA A 132 19.95 8.99 13.31
CA ALA A 132 21.24 8.33 13.26
C ALA A 132 21.39 7.44 14.51
N MET A 133 21.84 6.20 14.30
CA MET A 133 21.92 5.21 15.37
C MET A 133 23.36 5.06 15.83
N ILE A 134 23.53 4.93 17.15
CA ILE A 134 24.80 4.71 17.83
C ILE A 134 24.82 3.26 18.30
N HIS A 135 25.86 2.51 17.93
CA HIS A 135 26.10 1.18 18.48
C HIS A 135 26.60 1.31 19.92
N SER A 136 25.91 0.69 20.87
CA SER A 136 26.37 0.70 22.26
C SER A 136 27.68 -0.07 22.40
N THR A 137 28.63 0.52 23.13
CA THR A 137 29.88 -0.13 23.52
C THR A 137 29.71 -1.04 24.74
N ASP A 138 28.47 -1.22 25.24
CA ASP A 138 28.21 -2.06 26.40
C ASP A 138 28.68 -3.50 26.18
N SER A 139 29.32 -4.05 27.21
CA SER A 139 29.88 -5.41 27.21
C SER A 139 28.83 -6.51 27.38
N SER A 140 27.58 -6.28 26.97
CA SER A 140 26.52 -7.28 27.05
C SER A 140 27.00 -8.59 26.41
N GLN A 141 26.91 -9.69 27.15
CA GLN A 141 27.32 -11.01 26.67
C GLN A 141 26.28 -11.64 25.74
N HIS A 142 25.05 -11.09 25.69
CA HIS A 142 23.92 -11.74 25.03
C HIS A 142 23.34 -10.95 23.87
N GLU A 143 23.54 -9.64 23.83
CA GLU A 143 22.87 -8.77 22.86
C GLU A 143 23.79 -7.66 22.35
N ASP A 144 23.59 -7.29 21.10
CA ASP A 144 24.05 -6.02 20.54
C ASP A 144 22.90 -5.02 20.57
N TYR A 145 23.21 -3.78 20.93
CA TYR A 145 22.21 -2.75 21.18
C TYR A 145 22.58 -1.49 20.41
N TRP A 146 21.60 -0.94 19.70
CA TRP A 146 21.70 0.31 18.98
C TRP A 146 20.63 1.27 19.47
N TYR A 147 20.96 2.55 19.57
CA TYR A 147 20.03 3.58 20.01
C TYR A 147 20.18 4.87 19.20
N ALA A 148 19.08 5.58 19.04
CA ALA A 148 19.08 6.87 18.38
C ALA A 148 19.97 7.85 19.12
N ASN A 149 20.72 8.66 18.37
CA ASN A 149 21.48 9.79 18.90
C ASN A 149 20.59 10.92 19.46
N THR A 150 19.27 10.78 19.35
CA THR A 150 18.25 11.73 19.76
C THR A 150 17.35 11.09 20.80
N THR A 151 17.02 11.84 21.85
CA THR A 151 16.08 11.41 22.90
C THR A 151 14.71 12.07 22.74
N CYS A 152 13.67 11.34 23.09
CA CYS A 152 12.27 11.75 23.04
C CYS A 152 11.63 11.59 24.43
N SER A 153 10.79 12.55 24.81
CA SER A 153 9.99 12.46 26.03
C SER A 153 8.66 11.76 25.76
N VAL A 154 8.18 11.00 26.75
CA VAL A 154 6.84 10.39 26.76
C VAL A 154 5.94 11.10 27.77
N ASP A 155 4.63 10.99 27.63
CA ASP A 155 3.67 11.72 28.49
C ASP A 155 3.68 11.24 29.95
N SER A 156 4.18 10.02 30.21
CA SER A 156 4.42 9.53 31.57
C SER A 156 5.63 10.19 32.26
N GLY A 157 6.33 11.11 31.57
CA GLY A 157 7.48 11.85 32.09
C GLY A 157 8.84 11.18 31.85
N GLY A 158 8.87 10.00 31.23
CA GLY A 158 10.11 9.33 30.84
C GLY A 158 10.81 10.01 29.67
N ILE A 159 12.14 9.90 29.60
CA ILE A 159 12.96 10.34 28.47
C ILE A 159 13.76 9.12 28.00
N TYR A 160 13.59 8.75 26.75
CA TYR A 160 14.21 7.56 26.13
C TYR A 160 14.89 7.95 24.83
N PRO A 161 15.86 7.19 24.30
CA PRO A 161 16.22 7.30 22.90
C PRO A 161 14.96 7.18 22.03
N CYS A 162 14.84 7.99 20.98
CA CYS A 162 13.63 8.02 20.17
C CYS A 162 13.37 6.68 19.46
N GLU A 163 14.43 5.97 19.08
CA GLU A 163 14.43 4.64 18.46
C GLU A 163 15.55 3.81 19.07
N GLU A 164 15.30 2.52 19.30
CA GLU A 164 16.24 1.56 19.86
C GLU A 164 16.06 0.22 19.14
N ILE A 165 17.12 -0.54 18.90
CA ILE A 165 17.00 -1.91 18.39
C ILE A 165 18.04 -2.82 19.04
N TYR A 166 17.59 -4.03 19.36
CA TYR A 166 18.40 -5.07 19.97
C TYR A 166 18.52 -6.26 19.02
N PHE A 167 19.73 -6.77 18.89
CA PHE A 167 20.06 -7.97 18.13
C PHE A 167 20.67 -9.03 19.03
N GLN A 168 20.55 -10.30 18.65
CA GLN A 168 21.34 -11.36 19.28
C GLN A 168 22.83 -11.09 19.04
N LYS A 169 23.65 -11.27 20.08
CA LYS A 169 25.07 -10.90 20.08
C LYS A 169 25.82 -11.39 18.83
N ASN A 170 26.55 -10.48 18.19
CA ASN A 170 27.36 -10.71 16.99
C ASN A 170 26.57 -11.29 15.82
N THR A 171 25.26 -10.99 15.73
CA THR A 171 24.40 -11.42 14.63
C THR A 171 23.51 -10.28 14.15
N GLN A 172 22.86 -10.47 12.99
CA GLN A 172 21.82 -9.57 12.49
C GLN A 172 20.40 -10.01 12.92
N ILE A 173 20.27 -10.97 13.85
CA ILE A 173 18.96 -11.49 14.30
C ILE A 173 18.31 -10.44 15.20
N PRO A 174 17.23 -9.77 14.76
CA PRO A 174 16.57 -8.77 15.57
C PRO A 174 15.75 -9.44 16.67
N LEU A 175 15.78 -8.84 17.87
CA LEU A 175 15.08 -9.34 19.05
C LEU A 175 13.91 -8.44 19.41
N ARG A 176 14.15 -7.13 19.50
CA ARG A 176 13.13 -6.13 19.84
C ARG A 176 13.49 -4.75 19.33
N PHE A 177 12.46 -3.96 19.01
CA PHE A 177 12.56 -2.59 18.53
C PHE A 177 11.67 -1.67 19.39
N PRO A 178 12.22 -1.06 20.45
CA PRO A 178 11.56 0.03 21.16
C PRO A 178 11.60 1.35 20.36
N GLN A 179 10.48 2.07 20.34
CA GLN A 179 10.39 3.39 19.73
C GLN A 179 9.38 4.28 20.47
N VAL A 180 9.66 5.57 20.50
CA VAL A 180 8.71 6.57 21.02
C VAL A 180 7.74 6.99 19.91
N VAL A 181 6.46 6.67 20.09
CA VAL A 181 5.41 6.88 19.08
C VAL A 181 4.18 7.54 19.69
N LEU A 182 3.40 8.22 18.86
CA LEU A 182 2.06 8.66 19.22
C LEU A 182 1.10 7.47 19.12
N ARG A 183 0.47 7.09 20.24
CA ARG A 183 -0.59 6.07 20.31
C ARG A 183 -1.88 6.71 20.80
N GLY A 184 -2.82 6.93 19.87
CA GLY A 184 -4.00 7.74 20.15
C GLY A 184 -3.58 9.19 20.38
N TRP A 185 -3.89 9.72 21.57
CA TRP A 185 -3.52 11.08 21.97
C TRP A 185 -2.24 11.14 22.81
N ASN A 186 -1.64 10.00 23.15
CA ASN A 186 -0.52 9.95 24.07
C ASN A 186 0.79 9.56 23.37
N VAL A 187 1.89 10.22 23.74
CA VAL A 187 3.25 9.84 23.36
C VAL A 187 3.76 8.78 24.33
N VAL A 188 4.01 7.58 23.82
CA VAL A 188 4.39 6.40 24.61
C VAL A 188 5.60 5.68 24.00
N GLN A 189 6.33 4.92 24.82
CA GLN A 189 7.30 3.96 24.32
C GLN A 189 6.57 2.67 23.93
N ALA A 190 6.61 2.31 22.64
CA ALA A 190 6.09 1.06 22.12
C ALA A 190 7.23 0.10 21.84
N ILE A 191 7.05 -1.18 22.17
CA ILE A 191 8.06 -2.23 21.95
C ILE A 191 7.50 -3.27 21.00
N THR A 192 8.15 -3.46 19.86
CA THR A 192 7.88 -4.57 18.93
C THR A 192 8.87 -5.71 19.22
N ASN A 193 8.39 -6.94 19.43
CA ASN A 193 9.24 -8.10 19.72
C ASN A 193 9.25 -9.05 18.52
N TYR A 194 10.44 -9.41 18.05
CA TYR A 194 10.60 -10.26 16.88
C TYR A 194 10.81 -11.72 17.29
N LYS A 195 9.97 -12.60 16.74
CA LYS A 195 10.22 -14.04 16.73
C LYS A 195 10.75 -14.44 15.36
N ILE A 196 12.03 -14.79 15.30
CA ILE A 196 12.66 -15.25 14.05
C ILE A 196 12.30 -16.72 13.81
N MET A 197 11.79 -17.00 12.62
CA MET A 197 11.42 -18.34 12.18
C MET A 197 12.47 -18.93 11.23
N SER A 198 13.07 -18.11 10.38
CA SER A 198 14.14 -18.51 9.48
C SER A 198 14.98 -17.30 9.05
N MET A 199 16.24 -17.53 8.70
CA MET A 199 17.14 -16.57 8.06
C MET A 199 17.77 -17.20 6.81
N GLY A 200 18.16 -16.35 5.85
CA GLY A 200 18.54 -16.78 4.51
C GLY A 200 17.32 -16.90 3.60
N LYS A 201 17.50 -17.44 2.37
CA LYS A 201 16.44 -17.52 1.36
C LYS A 201 15.15 -18.08 1.99
N PRO A 202 14.05 -17.31 2.03
CA PRO A 202 12.79 -17.81 2.55
C PRO A 202 12.29 -19.00 1.75
N ASP A 203 11.57 -19.89 2.43
CA ASP A 203 10.92 -21.05 1.81
C ASP A 203 9.92 -20.58 0.73
N ASP A 204 10.01 -21.15 -0.48
CA ASP A 204 9.16 -20.74 -1.60
C ASP A 204 7.67 -20.98 -1.31
N LYS A 205 7.30 -21.79 -0.31
CA LYS A 205 5.90 -21.95 0.14
C LYS A 205 5.22 -20.62 0.51
N PHE A 206 5.96 -19.62 0.98
CA PHE A 206 5.39 -18.30 1.30
C PHE A 206 4.97 -17.52 0.04
N PHE A 207 5.45 -17.91 -1.13
CA PHE A 207 5.17 -17.23 -2.40
C PHE A 207 4.41 -18.13 -3.40
N ASN A 208 4.39 -19.45 -3.17
CA ASN A 208 3.73 -20.41 -4.07
C ASN A 208 2.22 -20.53 -3.85
N SER A 209 1.66 -19.91 -2.80
CA SER A 209 0.21 -19.89 -2.51
C SER A 209 -0.57 -18.81 -3.27
N ILE A 210 0.08 -18.08 -4.18
CA ILE A 210 -0.58 -17.07 -5.02
C ILE A 210 -1.58 -17.76 -5.97
N PRO A 211 -2.87 -17.37 -5.98
CA PRO A 211 -3.87 -17.96 -6.88
C PRO A 211 -3.50 -17.73 -8.35
N GLN A 212 -3.49 -18.75 -9.20
CA GLN A 212 -3.06 -18.62 -10.60
C GLN A 212 -3.94 -17.68 -11.46
N ASN A 213 -5.20 -17.51 -11.07
CA ASN A 213 -6.17 -16.67 -11.77
C ASN A 213 -6.36 -15.29 -11.13
N TRP A 214 -5.47 -14.87 -10.21
CA TRP A 214 -5.62 -13.64 -9.44
C TRP A 214 -5.86 -12.40 -10.33
N SER A 215 -5.17 -12.31 -11.48
CA SER A 215 -5.27 -11.17 -12.40
C SER A 215 -6.65 -11.02 -13.05
N LEU A 216 -7.48 -12.07 -13.01
CA LEU A 216 -8.82 -12.13 -13.59
C LEU A 216 -9.93 -12.15 -12.54
N THR A 217 -9.61 -12.41 -11.27
CA THR A 217 -10.61 -12.55 -10.20
C THR A 217 -10.48 -11.49 -9.12
N CYS A 218 -9.30 -10.91 -8.97
CA CYS A 218 -9.03 -9.88 -8.00
C CYS A 218 -9.30 -8.51 -8.61
N ARG A 219 -9.90 -7.62 -7.83
CA ARG A 219 -10.17 -6.25 -8.25
C ARG A 219 -8.86 -5.45 -8.32
N ASP A 220 -8.60 -4.82 -9.46
CA ASP A 220 -7.58 -3.77 -9.53
C ASP A 220 -8.13 -2.50 -8.85
N VAL A 221 -7.47 -2.08 -7.76
CA VAL A 221 -7.91 -0.93 -6.96
C VAL A 221 -7.68 0.42 -7.64
N MET A 222 -6.95 0.43 -8.75
CA MET A 222 -6.66 1.63 -9.53
C MET A 222 -7.63 1.81 -10.71
N LEU A 223 -8.40 0.79 -11.09
CA LEU A 223 -9.48 0.95 -12.04
C LEU A 223 -10.66 1.67 -11.37
N GLY A 224 -11.11 2.75 -11.98
CA GLY A 224 -12.20 3.56 -11.44
C GLY A 224 -12.55 4.75 -12.32
N LEU A 225 -13.67 5.39 -11.97
CA LEU A 225 -14.20 6.56 -12.67
C LEU A 225 -13.99 7.82 -11.88
N LEU A 226 -13.87 8.93 -12.61
CA LEU A 226 -13.91 10.27 -12.07
C LEU A 226 -15.03 11.05 -12.74
N TYR A 227 -15.66 11.92 -11.94
CA TYR A 227 -16.72 12.81 -12.38
C TYR A 227 -16.36 14.25 -12.08
N TYR A 228 -16.74 15.16 -12.97
CA TYR A 228 -16.86 16.58 -12.63
C TYR A 228 -18.31 16.86 -12.27
N SER A 229 -18.55 17.08 -10.97
CA SER A 229 -19.86 17.09 -10.30
C SER A 229 -20.52 15.71 -10.21
N GLN A 230 -20.29 15.02 -9.09
CA GLN A 230 -20.95 13.74 -8.78
C GLN A 230 -22.43 13.92 -8.40
N THR A 231 -22.83 15.13 -8.04
CA THR A 231 -24.22 15.51 -7.73
C THR A 231 -24.67 16.57 -8.71
N THR A 232 -25.88 16.44 -9.25
CA THR A 232 -26.48 17.44 -10.14
C THR A 232 -27.97 17.59 -9.86
N LYS A 233 -28.48 18.83 -9.97
CA LYS A 233 -29.90 19.12 -9.84
C LYS A 233 -30.50 19.29 -11.21
N ILE A 234 -31.48 18.46 -11.57
CA ILE A 234 -32.11 18.49 -12.89
C ILE A 234 -33.62 18.66 -12.69
N ILE A 235 -34.12 19.84 -13.02
CA ILE A 235 -35.56 20.11 -13.06
C ILE A 235 -36.18 19.55 -14.34
N LEU A 236 -37.49 19.34 -14.34
CA LEU A 236 -38.23 18.74 -15.44
C LEU A 236 -37.94 19.47 -16.77
N ASN A 237 -37.69 18.69 -17.83
CA ASN A 237 -37.34 19.14 -19.18
C ASN A 237 -36.02 19.93 -19.29
N GLN A 238 -35.16 19.86 -18.27
CA GLN A 238 -33.79 20.39 -18.35
C GLN A 238 -32.76 19.28 -18.46
N SER A 239 -31.57 19.68 -18.89
CA SER A 239 -30.41 18.83 -19.02
C SER A 239 -29.26 19.35 -18.16
N ALA A 240 -28.40 18.43 -17.72
CA ALA A 240 -27.13 18.75 -17.09
C ALA A 240 -26.03 17.89 -17.72
N ASP A 241 -24.87 18.49 -17.88
CA ASP A 241 -23.68 17.82 -18.40
C ASP A 241 -22.81 17.34 -17.24
N VAL A 242 -22.47 16.05 -17.27
CA VAL A 242 -21.52 15.43 -16.34
C VAL A 242 -20.31 15.01 -17.15
N GLN A 243 -19.12 15.51 -16.78
CA GLN A 243 -17.87 15.06 -17.39
C GLN A 243 -17.43 13.76 -16.71
N VAL A 244 -17.07 12.76 -17.51
CA VAL A 244 -16.65 11.43 -17.09
C VAL A 244 -15.29 11.12 -17.71
N TRP A 245 -14.36 10.60 -16.91
CA TRP A 245 -13.08 10.05 -17.37
C TRP A 245 -12.62 8.95 -16.42
N LEU A 246 -11.54 8.25 -16.77
CA LEU A 246 -10.99 7.15 -15.97
C LEU A 246 -9.77 7.58 -15.17
N ILE A 247 -9.54 6.91 -14.03
CA ILE A 247 -8.34 7.11 -13.21
C ILE A 247 -7.10 6.54 -13.92
N THR A 248 -7.27 5.39 -14.58
CA THR A 248 -6.21 4.62 -15.24
C THR A 248 -6.74 4.04 -16.56
N PRO A 249 -5.85 3.69 -17.50
CA PRO A 249 -6.27 3.04 -18.73
C PRO A 249 -6.86 1.65 -18.41
N PRO A 250 -7.87 1.19 -19.17
CA PRO A 250 -8.41 -0.15 -19.00
C PRO A 250 -7.35 -1.22 -19.34
N HIS A 251 -7.53 -2.42 -18.79
CA HIS A 251 -6.62 -3.52 -19.05
C HIS A 251 -6.80 -4.05 -20.47
N ARG A 252 -5.67 -4.36 -21.12
CA ARG A 252 -5.70 -5.09 -22.39
C ARG A 252 -5.94 -6.58 -22.15
N ILE A 253 -7.13 -7.05 -22.50
CA ILE A 253 -7.55 -8.44 -22.36
C ILE A 253 -7.81 -9.00 -23.75
N ASN A 254 -7.08 -10.05 -24.14
CA ASN A 254 -7.16 -10.67 -25.48
C ASN A 254 -6.97 -9.64 -26.62
N GLY A 255 -6.06 -8.69 -26.44
CA GLY A 255 -5.75 -7.64 -27.42
C GLY A 255 -6.69 -6.43 -27.41
N ASN A 256 -7.81 -6.49 -26.67
CA ASN A 256 -8.78 -5.40 -26.54
C ASN A 256 -8.64 -4.70 -25.17
N ASP A 257 -8.46 -3.39 -25.19
CA ASP A 257 -8.32 -2.51 -24.03
C ASP A 257 -9.49 -1.53 -23.88
N THR A 258 -10.61 -1.80 -24.56
CA THR A 258 -11.80 -0.94 -24.50
C THR A 258 -12.69 -1.31 -23.32
N VAL A 259 -13.12 -0.31 -22.56
CA VAL A 259 -14.24 -0.39 -21.63
C VAL A 259 -15.43 0.40 -22.16
N ARG A 260 -16.61 -0.21 -22.08
CA ARG A 260 -17.90 0.42 -22.37
C ARG A 260 -18.65 0.68 -21.06
N ILE A 261 -19.08 1.92 -20.87
CA ILE A 261 -19.77 2.37 -19.66
C ILE A 261 -21.16 2.85 -20.04
N GLN A 262 -22.16 2.32 -19.35
CA GLN A 262 -23.55 2.77 -19.42
C GLN A 262 -24.06 3.05 -18.01
N TRP A 263 -25.21 3.71 -17.86
CA TRP A 263 -25.80 4.00 -16.55
C TRP A 263 -27.16 3.34 -16.40
N LYS A 264 -27.54 3.05 -15.16
CA LYS A 264 -28.88 2.58 -14.79
C LYS A 264 -29.40 3.38 -13.60
N PRO A 265 -30.62 3.92 -13.67
CA PRO A 265 -31.23 4.57 -12.52
C PRO A 265 -31.60 3.55 -11.45
N THR A 266 -31.43 3.91 -10.18
CA THR A 266 -31.88 3.10 -9.04
C THR A 266 -33.39 3.21 -8.83
N GLN A 267 -33.98 4.34 -9.21
CA GLN A 267 -35.41 4.62 -9.12
C GLN A 267 -35.90 5.34 -10.39
N CYS A 268 -37.15 5.07 -10.77
CA CYS A 268 -37.81 5.63 -11.95
C CYS A 268 -37.03 5.45 -13.27
N ASN A 269 -37.13 4.25 -13.85
CA ASN A 269 -36.39 3.85 -15.06
C ASN A 269 -36.64 4.71 -16.30
N ASP A 270 -37.74 5.46 -16.33
CA ASP A 270 -38.17 6.29 -17.43
C ASP A 270 -38.25 7.79 -17.10
N CYS A 271 -37.73 8.22 -15.93
CA CYS A 271 -37.65 9.63 -15.55
C CYS A 271 -36.50 10.37 -16.24
N PHE A 272 -35.47 9.64 -16.68
CA PHE A 272 -34.24 10.22 -17.22
C PHE A 272 -33.86 9.57 -18.54
N LYS A 273 -33.31 10.38 -19.43
CA LYS A 273 -32.57 9.93 -20.62
C LYS A 273 -31.18 10.56 -20.58
N TRP A 274 -30.18 9.89 -21.14
CA TRP A 274 -28.84 10.46 -21.28
C TRP A 274 -28.30 10.27 -22.70
N THR A 275 -27.40 11.16 -23.11
CA THR A 275 -26.72 11.12 -24.40
C THR A 275 -25.23 11.42 -24.19
N PRO A 276 -24.31 10.64 -24.78
CA PRO A 276 -24.57 9.39 -25.50
C PRO A 276 -25.10 8.29 -24.57
N LYS A 277 -25.69 7.22 -25.12
CA LYS A 277 -26.21 6.10 -24.30
C LYS A 277 -25.11 5.37 -23.53
N GLU A 278 -23.91 5.36 -24.12
CA GLU A 278 -22.74 4.66 -23.64
C GLU A 278 -21.51 5.55 -23.89
N LEU A 279 -20.52 5.49 -23.00
CA LEU A 279 -19.19 6.05 -23.19
C LEU A 279 -18.18 4.93 -23.41
N TYR A 280 -17.16 5.23 -24.21
CA TYR A 280 -16.13 4.28 -24.60
C TYR A 280 -14.76 4.84 -24.27
N PHE A 281 -13.99 4.09 -23.50
CA PHE A 281 -12.62 4.46 -23.13
C PHE A 281 -11.64 3.33 -23.48
N ASN A 282 -10.41 3.68 -23.82
CA ASN A 282 -9.30 2.77 -24.10
C ASN A 282 -7.97 3.39 -23.62
N SER A 283 -6.83 2.77 -23.93
CA SER A 283 -5.51 3.26 -23.49
C SER A 283 -5.16 4.65 -24.00
N ASP A 284 -5.77 5.11 -25.11
CA ASP A 284 -5.43 6.37 -25.75
C ASP A 284 -6.27 7.54 -25.21
N ASN A 285 -7.52 7.29 -24.81
CA ASN A 285 -8.47 8.34 -24.43
C ASN A 285 -8.97 8.27 -22.98
N PHE A 286 -8.41 7.41 -22.12
CA PHE A 286 -8.91 7.21 -20.76
C PHE A 286 -8.93 8.49 -19.90
N GLU A 287 -8.00 9.43 -20.13
CA GLU A 287 -7.95 10.72 -19.42
C GLU A 287 -8.82 11.80 -20.09
N GLU A 288 -9.32 11.55 -21.29
CA GLU A 288 -10.17 12.50 -22.01
C GLU A 288 -11.53 12.61 -21.31
N ARG A 289 -11.91 13.85 -20.99
CA ARG A 289 -13.20 14.12 -20.35
C ARG A 289 -14.31 14.04 -21.39
N GLN A 290 -15.05 12.95 -21.35
CA GLN A 290 -16.24 12.75 -22.19
C GLN A 290 -17.48 13.30 -21.48
N ILE A 291 -18.43 13.84 -22.23
CA ILE A 291 -19.64 14.48 -21.69
C ILE A 291 -20.82 13.51 -21.74
N LEU A 292 -21.47 13.32 -20.59
CA LEU A 292 -22.76 12.65 -20.45
C LEU A 292 -23.82 13.71 -20.16
N THR A 293 -24.67 14.00 -21.15
CA THR A 293 -25.80 14.93 -20.99
C THR A 293 -27.01 14.17 -20.48
N ILE A 294 -27.39 14.40 -19.22
CA ILE A 294 -28.53 13.77 -18.56
C ILE A 294 -29.72 14.72 -18.65
N THR A 295 -30.88 14.24 -19.09
CA THR A 295 -32.12 15.02 -19.23
C THR A 295 -33.24 14.40 -18.42
N ARG A 296 -33.94 15.22 -17.63
CA ARG A 296 -35.14 14.79 -16.91
C ARG A 296 -36.37 14.92 -17.80
N VAL A 297 -37.05 13.81 -18.05
CA VAL A 297 -38.21 13.74 -18.95
C VAL A 297 -39.53 13.52 -18.21
N LYS A 298 -39.50 13.07 -16.96
CA LYS A 298 -40.67 12.96 -16.09
C LYS A 298 -40.35 13.46 -14.69
N ASP A 299 -41.38 13.92 -13.99
CA ASP A 299 -41.25 14.22 -12.57
C ASP A 299 -41.09 12.91 -11.78
N GLY A 300 -40.38 12.98 -10.65
CA GLY A 300 -39.97 11.77 -9.93
C GLY A 300 -39.18 12.05 -8.65
N PRO A 301 -38.84 11.01 -7.88
CA PRO A 301 -38.01 11.17 -6.70
C PRO A 301 -36.56 11.53 -7.07
N LYS A 302 -35.77 11.95 -6.08
CA LYS A 302 -34.31 11.95 -6.19
C LYS A 302 -33.85 10.54 -6.57
N THR A 303 -32.92 10.44 -7.51
CA THR A 303 -32.44 9.15 -8.02
C THR A 303 -30.93 9.11 -8.06
N THR A 304 -30.39 7.91 -8.23
CA THR A 304 -28.97 7.69 -8.45
C THR A 304 -28.80 6.97 -9.78
N LEU A 305 -27.87 7.43 -10.62
CA LEU A 305 -27.41 6.67 -11.77
C LEU A 305 -26.19 5.86 -11.36
N ILE A 306 -26.31 4.53 -11.41
CA ILE A 306 -25.21 3.60 -11.14
C ILE A 306 -24.59 3.19 -12.48
N PRO A 307 -23.26 3.30 -12.65
CA PRO A 307 -22.61 2.87 -13.87
C PRO A 307 -22.67 1.35 -14.01
N VAL A 308 -22.53 0.86 -15.23
CA VAL A 308 -22.37 -0.56 -15.55
C VAL A 308 -21.20 -0.66 -16.51
N PHE A 309 -20.15 -1.32 -16.05
CA PHE A 309 -18.92 -1.50 -16.80
C PHE A 309 -18.97 -2.77 -17.64
N ASN A 310 -18.35 -2.73 -18.81
CA ASN A 310 -18.16 -3.89 -19.67
C ASN A 310 -16.77 -3.83 -20.31
N GLY A 311 -15.91 -4.81 -20.00
CA GLY A 311 -14.58 -4.95 -20.57
C GLY A 311 -13.48 -4.17 -19.84
N GLY A 312 -12.25 -4.34 -20.33
CA GLY A 312 -11.09 -3.60 -19.84
C GLY A 312 -10.72 -3.86 -18.37
N GLY A 313 -11.15 -4.99 -17.78
CA GLY A 313 -10.97 -5.28 -16.36
C GLY A 313 -11.93 -4.55 -15.42
N PHE A 314 -12.69 -3.57 -15.94
CA PHE A 314 -13.67 -2.81 -15.16
C PHE A 314 -14.89 -3.65 -14.77
N ASP A 315 -15.07 -4.83 -15.34
CA ASP A 315 -16.11 -5.80 -14.95
C ASP A 315 -16.03 -6.20 -13.47
N LEU A 316 -14.84 -6.10 -12.87
CA LEU A 316 -14.57 -6.41 -11.46
C LEU A 316 -14.66 -5.16 -10.55
N VAL A 317 -14.88 -3.98 -11.12
CA VAL A 317 -14.98 -2.73 -10.36
C VAL A 317 -16.39 -2.62 -9.77
N THR A 318 -16.47 -2.40 -8.46
CA THR A 318 -17.74 -2.20 -7.76
C THR A 318 -18.45 -0.94 -8.29
N PRO A 319 -19.64 -1.03 -8.90
CA PRO A 319 -20.27 0.15 -9.48
C PRO A 319 -20.83 1.14 -8.46
N ASP A 320 -21.24 0.64 -7.30
CA ASP A 320 -21.92 1.42 -6.25
C ASP A 320 -21.05 2.52 -5.61
N ILE A 321 -19.73 2.48 -5.82
CA ILE A 321 -18.80 3.52 -5.35
C ILE A 321 -18.61 4.65 -6.37
N TYR A 322 -19.18 4.54 -7.58
CA TYR A 322 -19.15 5.58 -8.61
C TYR A 322 -20.55 6.07 -9.04
N PRO A 323 -21.47 6.38 -8.10
CA PRO A 323 -22.80 6.89 -8.45
C PRO A 323 -22.75 8.31 -9.00
N ILE A 324 -23.73 8.68 -9.83
CA ILE A 324 -24.12 10.07 -10.07
C ILE A 324 -25.43 10.31 -9.33
N PHE A 325 -25.44 11.27 -8.41
CA PHE A 325 -26.62 11.66 -7.64
C PHE A 325 -27.42 12.73 -8.38
N ILE A 326 -28.71 12.50 -8.56
CA ILE A 326 -29.62 13.44 -9.22
C ILE A 326 -30.66 13.93 -8.20
N GLU A 327 -30.69 15.25 -8.01
CA GLU A 327 -31.64 15.95 -7.15
C GLU A 327 -32.83 16.57 -7.89
#